data_AF-A0A5C5DFM6-F1
#
_entry.id   AF-A0A5C5DFM6-F1
#
_cell.length_a   1.000
_cell.length_b   1.000
_cell.length_c   1.000
_cell.angle_alpha   90.00
_cell.angle_beta   90.00
_cell.angle_gamma   90.00
#
_symmetry.space_group_name_H-M   'P 1'
#
loop_
_entity.id
_entity.type
_entity.pdbx_description
1 polymer ?
#
loop_
_entity_poly.entity_id
_entity_poly.type
_entity_poly.pdbx_seq_one_letter_code
_entity_poly.pdbx_strand_id
1 'polypeptide(L)' 'MKWDDHFLVASGIKKTKTKNDVPFRVTTFQNGDDLVFFPEKQTYFFFYSGSSEPDRCIVLGTSTYQITQLPRYEKPGA' A
#
# COMPACT_ATOMS: atom_id res chain seq x y z
N MET A 1 6.27 18.33 -9.39
CA MET A 1 6.71 16.98 -9.03
C MET A 1 5.94 16.02 -9.94
N LYS A 2 6.57 15.60 -11.05
CA LYS A 2 5.94 14.74 -12.06
C LYS A 2 6.13 13.29 -11.65
N TRP A 3 5.02 12.57 -11.51
CA TRP A 3 4.97 11.12 -11.29
C TRP A 3 5.18 10.40 -12.63
N ASP A 4 6.27 10.70 -13.34
CA ASP A 4 6.59 10.08 -14.63
C ASP A 4 7.16 8.66 -14.39
N ASP A 5 6.51 7.68 -14.99
CA ASP A 5 6.99 6.35 -15.41
C ASP A 5 7.38 5.27 -14.37
N HIS A 6 7.38 5.54 -13.08
CA HIS A 6 7.66 4.52 -12.05
C HIS A 6 6.38 4.05 -11.35
N PHE A 7 5.66 3.10 -11.96
CA PHE A 7 4.64 2.33 -11.23
C PHE A 7 5.34 1.33 -10.32
N LEU A 8 5.44 1.65 -9.03
CA LEU A 8 5.86 0.66 -8.04
C LEU A 8 4.70 -0.29 -7.78
N VAL A 9 4.87 -1.56 -8.16
CA VAL A 9 3.89 -2.61 -7.86
C VAL A 9 3.88 -2.83 -6.35
N ALA A 10 2.79 -2.41 -5.71
CA ALA A 10 2.51 -2.74 -4.32
C ALA A 10 2.30 -4.26 -4.19
N SER A 11 3.14 -4.90 -3.39
CA SER A 11 2.89 -6.26 -2.89
C SER A 11 2.02 -6.16 -1.63
N GLY A 12 1.10 -7.11 -1.48
CA GLY A 12 -0.05 -7.02 -0.57
C GLY A 12 0.25 -6.84 0.93
N ILE A 13 -0.83 -6.81 1.72
CA ILE A 13 -0.79 -6.47 3.14
C ILE A 13 -0.05 -7.53 3.96
N LYS A 14 1.07 -7.15 4.62
CA LYS A 14 1.87 -8.06 5.46
C LYS A 14 2.08 -7.55 6.88
N LYS A 15 1.47 -8.20 7.86
CA LYS A 15 1.42 -7.89 9.31
C LYS A 15 0.24 -7.01 9.70
N THR A 16 -0.37 -7.38 10.82
CA THR A 16 -1.69 -6.88 11.26
C THR A 16 -1.62 -6.11 12.57
N LYS A 17 -0.53 -6.19 13.35
CA LYS A 17 -0.44 -5.60 14.70
C LYS A 17 0.99 -5.27 15.14
N THR A 18 1.15 -4.19 15.93
CA THR A 18 2.40 -3.81 16.61
C THR A 18 2.68 -4.70 17.83
N LYS A 19 3.85 -4.53 18.48
CA LYS A 19 4.17 -5.22 19.75
C LYS A 19 3.16 -4.93 20.87
N ASN A 20 2.48 -3.79 20.81
CA ASN A 20 1.47 -3.38 21.78
C ASN A 20 0.03 -3.68 21.28
N ASP A 21 -0.12 -4.67 20.40
CA ASP A 21 -1.39 -5.10 19.79
C ASP A 21 -2.13 -4.05 18.94
N VAL A 22 -1.54 -2.87 18.71
CA VAL A 22 -2.16 -1.82 17.87
C VAL A 22 -2.23 -2.28 16.41
N PRO A 23 -3.41 -2.30 15.77
CA PRO A 23 -3.53 -2.76 14.40
C PRO A 23 -2.95 -1.75 13.40
N PHE A 24 -2.27 -2.27 12.39
CA PHE A 24 -1.82 -1.48 11.23
C PHE A 24 -1.92 -2.32 9.96
N ARG A 25 -1.91 -1.62 8.83
CA ARG A 25 -1.80 -2.20 7.49
C ARG A 25 -0.51 -1.69 6.89
N VAL A 26 0.24 -2.53 6.20
CA VAL A 26 1.40 -2.11 5.42
C VAL A 26 1.20 -2.48 3.96
N THR A 27 1.66 -1.62 3.08
CA THR A 27 1.78 -1.86 1.65
C THR A 27 3.27 -1.80 1.31
N THR A 28 3.84 -2.93 0.89
CA THR A 28 5.27 -3.03 0.61
C THR A 28 5.53 -2.92 -0.88
N PHE A 29 6.39 -1.98 -1.26
CA PHE A 29 6.79 -1.75 -2.65
C PHE A 29 8.03 -2.58 -3.00
N GLN A 30 8.20 -2.92 -4.28
CA GLN A 30 9.33 -3.74 -4.74
C GLN A 30 10.71 -3.10 -4.53
N ASN A 31 10.77 -1.76 -4.45
CA ASN A 31 11.99 -1.03 -4.13
C ASN A 31 12.38 -1.12 -2.64
N GLY A 32 11.59 -1.81 -1.81
CA GLY A 32 11.82 -1.98 -0.38
C GLY A 32 11.19 -0.90 0.49
N ASP A 33 10.43 0.04 -0.10
CA ASP A 33 9.69 1.03 0.67
C ASP A 33 8.42 0.41 1.26
N ASP A 34 7.97 0.95 2.40
CA ASP A 34 6.75 0.53 3.08
C ASP A 34 5.84 1.72 3.36
N LEU A 35 4.59 1.66 2.90
CA LEU A 35 3.51 2.54 3.35
C LEU A 35 2.73 1.87 4.48
N VAL A 36 2.82 2.42 5.68
CA VAL A 36 2.11 1.95 6.87
C VAL A 36 0.91 2.84 7.17
N PHE A 37 -0.24 2.23 7.39
CA PHE A 37 -1.50 2.89 7.74
C PHE A 37 -2.01 2.37 9.08
N PHE A 38 -2.30 3.30 10.00
CA PHE A 38 -2.94 3.02 11.29
C PHE A 38 -4.42 3.43 11.23
N PRO A 39 -5.37 2.47 11.09
CA PRO A 39 -6.77 2.77 10.84
C PRO A 39 -7.44 3.56 11.98
N GLU A 40 -7.11 3.25 13.23
CA GLU A 40 -7.71 3.90 14.39
C GLU A 40 -7.35 5.39 14.47
N LYS A 41 -6.13 5.74 14.06
CA LYS A 41 -5.61 7.11 14.10
C LYS A 41 -5.78 7.86 12.79
N GLN A 42 -6.18 7.16 11.72
CA GLN A 42 -6.19 7.69 10.35
C GLN A 42 -4.83 8.30 9.95
N THR A 43 -3.74 7.69 10.41
CA THR A 43 -2.38 8.19 10.15
C THR A 43 -1.60 7.27 9.22
N TYR A 44 -0.84 7.89 8.34
CA TYR A 44 0.01 7.23 7.35
C TYR A 44 1.48 7.56 7.62
N PHE A 45 2.33 6.56 7.47
CA PHE A 45 3.78 6.69 7.54
C PHE A 45 4.41 6.04 6.33
N PHE A 46 5.41 6.68 5.74
CA PHE A 46 6.18 6.15 4.62
C PHE A 46 7.61 5.85 5.10
N PHE A 47 8.04 4.63 4.93
CA PHE A 47 9.39 4.17 5.28
C PHE A 47 10.15 3.95 3.99
N TYR A 48 11.19 4.74 3.77
CA TYR A 48 12.10 4.56 2.65
C TYR A 48 13.09 3.43 2.96
N SER A 49 13.35 2.60 1.96
CA SER A 49 14.38 1.56 2.02
C SER A 49 15.73 2.18 2.38
N GLY A 50 16.36 1.68 3.46
CA GLY A 50 17.63 2.21 3.97
C GLY A 50 17.54 3.46 4.84
N SER A 51 16.36 4.02 5.07
CA SER A 51 16.13 5.08 6.06
C SER A 51 15.66 4.51 7.39
N SER A 52 16.18 5.03 8.50
CA SER A 52 15.67 4.75 9.85
C SER A 52 14.54 5.69 10.27
N GLU A 53 14.37 6.82 9.58
CA GLU A 53 13.36 7.83 9.90
C GLU A 53 12.19 7.74 8.90
N PRO A 54 10.95 7.52 9.39
CA PRO A 54 9.77 7.53 8.53
C PRO A 54 9.22 8.94 8.32
N ASP A 55 8.67 9.15 7.13
CA ASP A 55 7.90 10.36 6.83
C ASP A 55 6.45 10.21 7.26
N ARG A 56 5.92 11.27 7.87
CA ARG A 56 4.49 11.35 8.20
C ARG A 56 3.72 11.88 7.00
N CYS A 57 2.81 11.07 6.48
CA CYS A 57 1.99 11.44 5.34
C CYS A 57 0.66 12.06 5.78
N ILE A 58 0.16 13.01 4.98
CA ILE A 58 -1.18 13.59 5.10
C ILE A 58 -2.01 13.22 3.87
N VAL A 59 -3.31 13.00 4.08
CA VAL A 59 -4.24 12.75 2.97
C VAL A 59 -4.58 14.08 2.33
N LEU A 60 -4.17 14.27 1.08
CA LEU A 60 -4.51 15.47 0.29
C LEU A 60 -5.82 15.31 -0.48
N GLY A 61 -6.25 14.07 -0.74
CA GLY A 61 -7.47 13.76 -1.47
C GLY A 61 -7.72 12.26 -1.54
N THR A 62 -8.93 11.88 -1.94
CA THR A 62 -9.33 10.47 -2.11
C THR A 62 -10.12 10.34 -3.41
N SER A 63 -9.77 9.32 -4.20
CA SER A 63 -10.45 9.01 -5.46
C SER A 63 -10.94 7.57 -5.42
N THR A 64 -12.16 7.33 -5.87
CA THR A 64 -12.73 5.99 -6.03
C THR A 64 -12.77 5.63 -7.50
N TYR A 65 -12.12 4.52 -7.86
CA TYR A 65 -12.15 3.99 -9.22
C TYR A 65 -13.22 2.91 -9.34
N GLN A 66 -13.91 2.87 -10.49
CA GLN A 66 -14.86 1.79 -10.79
C GLN A 66 -14.09 0.49 -10.99
N ILE A 67 -14.48 -0.57 -10.28
CA ILE A 67 -13.91 -1.91 -10.48
C ILE A 67 -14.47 -2.45 -11.79
N THR A 68 -13.63 -2.60 -12.81
CA THR A 68 -13.99 -3.33 -14.02
C THR A 68 -13.74 -4.82 -13.80
N GLN A 69 -14.74 -5.66 -14.03
CA GLN A 69 -14.52 -7.11 -14.08
C GLN A 69 -13.68 -7.42 -15.32
N LEU A 70 -12.44 -7.88 -15.11
CA LEU A 70 -11.65 -8.43 -16.20
C LEU A 70 -12.27 -9.78 -16.63
N PRO A 71 -12.42 -10.03 -17.94
CA PRO A 71 -12.88 -11.33 -18.41
C PRO A 71 -11.93 -12.41 -17.88
N ARG A 72 -12.47 -13.38 -17.13
CA ARG A 72 -11.69 -14.56 -16.71
C ARG A 72 -11.55 -15.47 -17.93
N TYR A 73 -10.34 -15.95 -18.17
CA TYR A 73 -10.14 -17.04 -19.12
C TYR A 73 -10.79 -18.31 -18.56
N GLU A 74 -11.89 -18.74 -19.16
CA GLU A 74 -12.44 -20.07 -18.94
C GLU A 74 -11.69 -21.04 -19.84
N LYS A 75 -11.00 -22.02 -19.25
CA LYS A 75 -10.39 -23.10 -20.04
C LYS A 75 -11.53 -23.88 -20.71
N PRO A 76 -11.53 -24.06 -22.05
CA PRO A 76 -12.51 -24.90 -22.72
C PRO A 76 -12.48 -26.32 -22.12
N GLY A 77 -13.65 -26.90 -21.89
CA GLY A 77 -13.82 -28.22 -21.27
C GLY A 77 -12.96 -29.30 -21.93
N ALA A 78 -12.39 -30.16 -21.09
CA ALA A 78 -11.58 -31.32 -21.48
C ALA A 78 -12.42 -32.45 -22.08
#